data_AF-A0A4Y7KPV4-F1
#
_entry.id   AF-A0A4Y7KPV4-F1
#
_cell.length_a   1.000
_cell.length_b   1.000
_cell.length_c   1.000
_cell.angle_alpha   90.00
_cell.angle_beta   90.00
_cell.angle_gamma   90.00
#
_symmetry.space_group_name_H-M   'P 1'
#
loop_
_entity.id
_entity.type
_entity.pdbx_description
1 polymer ?
#
loop_
_entity_poly.entity_id
_entity_poly.type
_entity_poly.pdbx_seq_one_letter_code
_entity_poly.pdbx_strand_id
1 'polypeptide(L)'
;MADMMNTSSAFNYIEGVVSIYEASLYALEGEDILDEARKLVTEILKEYLLSSAEDQGNANSITERLVRHALELPFHWIAPRLEARWYIDTYEMIQDMDPLLLEFAKLDFNILQANNIYPEPNSLMKGDIKLISFYRWWKELGCIELLSFSRNRIVEMFVWTVWCHFEPEFDISREEITKWGALATLVDDAWDVNKIADLPDYMKVLYLAVYNTTNAIAYEVLKKRGLDILSYLKKL
;
A
#
# COMPACT_ATOMS: atom_id res chain seq x y z
N MET A 1 -14.78 -25.82 -34.02
CA MET A 1 -13.89 -24.85 -34.71
C MET A 1 -14.51 -23.44 -34.72
N ALA A 2 -15.84 -23.30 -34.91
CA ALA A 2 -16.54 -22.02 -34.73
C ALA A 2 -16.60 -21.55 -33.25
N ASP A 3 -16.83 -22.44 -32.29
CA ASP A 3 -16.85 -22.08 -30.86
C ASP A 3 -15.48 -21.69 -30.29
N MET A 4 -14.39 -22.20 -30.87
CA MET A 4 -13.01 -21.90 -30.44
C MET A 4 -12.54 -20.52 -30.91
N MET A 5 -13.13 -20.00 -31.99
CA MET A 5 -12.88 -18.63 -32.49
C MET A 5 -13.67 -17.58 -31.70
N ASN A 6 -14.83 -17.95 -31.14
CA ASN A 6 -15.68 -17.03 -30.38
C ASN A 6 -15.14 -16.79 -28.96
N THR A 7 -14.53 -17.80 -28.33
CA THR A 7 -13.88 -17.64 -27.02
C THR A 7 -12.56 -16.88 -27.12
N SER A 8 -11.78 -17.05 -28.19
CA SER A 8 -10.54 -16.30 -28.43
C SER A 8 -10.78 -14.81 -28.75
N SER A 9 -11.90 -14.46 -29.41
CA SER A 9 -12.25 -13.06 -29.65
C SER A 9 -12.79 -12.36 -28.40
N ALA A 10 -13.52 -13.07 -27.55
CA ALA A 10 -13.99 -12.57 -26.26
C ALA A 10 -12.85 -12.41 -25.24
N PHE A 11 -11.89 -13.35 -25.23
CA PHE A 11 -10.67 -13.28 -24.41
C PHE A 11 -9.88 -11.99 -24.67
N ASN A 12 -9.65 -11.67 -25.96
CA ASN A 12 -8.96 -10.44 -26.35
C ASN A 12 -9.78 -9.17 -26.09
N TYR A 13 -11.12 -9.25 -26.08
CA TYR A 13 -11.96 -8.08 -25.85
C TYR A 13 -11.91 -7.62 -24.39
N ILE A 14 -12.16 -8.52 -23.43
CA ILE A 14 -12.21 -8.14 -22.01
C ILE A 14 -10.83 -7.70 -21.50
N GLU A 15 -9.75 -8.33 -21.93
CA GLU A 15 -8.38 -7.87 -21.60
C GLU A 15 -8.07 -6.49 -22.20
N GLY A 16 -8.60 -6.19 -23.40
CA GLY A 16 -8.55 -4.86 -23.98
C GLY A 16 -9.31 -3.83 -23.12
N VAL A 17 -10.48 -4.20 -22.59
CA VAL A 17 -11.27 -3.34 -21.69
C VAL A 17 -10.53 -3.09 -20.37
N VAL A 18 -9.88 -4.11 -19.79
CA VAL A 18 -9.01 -3.96 -18.60
C VAL A 18 -7.84 -3.01 -18.90
N SER A 19 -7.22 -3.13 -20.07
CA SER A 19 -6.12 -2.25 -20.48
C SER A 19 -6.56 -0.78 -20.59
N ILE A 20 -7.76 -0.52 -21.13
CA ILE A 20 -8.33 0.83 -21.19
C ILE A 20 -8.64 1.35 -19.78
N TYR A 21 -9.20 0.50 -18.91
CA TYR A 21 -9.47 0.86 -17.52
C TYR A 21 -8.18 1.30 -16.81
N GLU A 22 -7.10 0.52 -16.89
CA GLU A 22 -5.82 0.87 -16.28
C GLU A 22 -5.21 2.14 -16.88
N ALA A 23 -5.25 2.29 -18.21
CA ALA A 23 -4.75 3.50 -18.86
C ALA A 23 -5.54 4.76 -18.47
N SER A 24 -6.86 4.63 -18.31
CA SER A 24 -7.74 5.76 -17.95
C SER A 24 -7.45 6.34 -16.57
N LEU A 25 -6.78 5.60 -15.70
CA LEU A 25 -6.44 6.06 -14.36
C LEU A 25 -5.23 7.01 -14.33
N TYR A 26 -4.51 7.14 -15.45
CA TYR A 26 -3.48 8.15 -15.65
C TYR A 26 -4.04 9.52 -16.07
N ALA A 27 -5.37 9.68 -16.13
CA ALA A 27 -6.01 10.92 -16.54
C ALA A 27 -5.58 12.12 -15.68
N LEU A 28 -5.30 13.23 -16.35
CA LEU A 28 -5.03 14.54 -15.76
C LEU A 28 -6.28 15.42 -15.76
N GLU A 29 -6.25 16.50 -14.99
CA GLU A 29 -7.33 17.48 -14.95
C GLU A 29 -7.60 18.06 -16.35
N GLY A 30 -8.84 17.92 -16.83
CA GLY A 30 -9.26 18.34 -18.17
C GLY A 30 -9.26 17.24 -19.23
N GLU A 31 -8.85 16.01 -18.89
CA GLU A 31 -8.91 14.86 -19.80
C GLU A 31 -10.26 14.11 -19.68
N ASP A 32 -11.36 14.81 -19.95
CA ASP A 32 -12.73 14.32 -19.78
C ASP A 32 -13.01 12.99 -20.52
N ILE A 33 -12.34 12.78 -21.66
CA ILE A 33 -12.45 11.55 -22.47
C ILE A 33 -12.00 10.32 -21.67
N LEU A 34 -10.93 10.42 -20.88
CA LEU A 34 -10.44 9.31 -20.07
C LEU A 34 -11.37 9.05 -18.89
N ASP A 35 -11.97 10.09 -18.30
CA ASP A 35 -12.98 9.95 -17.25
C ASP A 35 -14.26 9.27 -17.74
N GLU A 36 -14.73 9.64 -18.93
CA GLU A 36 -15.88 9.00 -19.58
C GLU A 36 -15.56 7.55 -19.95
N ALA A 37 -14.39 7.30 -20.55
CA ALA A 37 -13.92 5.97 -20.88
C ALA A 37 -13.88 5.09 -19.63
N ARG A 38 -13.30 5.59 -18.53
CA ARG A 38 -13.20 4.88 -17.24
C ARG A 38 -14.56 4.45 -16.71
N LYS A 39 -15.56 5.36 -16.71
CA LYS A 39 -16.92 5.04 -16.26
C LYS A 39 -17.52 3.91 -17.08
N LEU A 40 -17.45 4.03 -18.41
CA LEU A 40 -18.00 3.05 -19.34
C LEU A 40 -17.33 1.67 -19.19
N VAL A 41 -16.01 1.61 -19.18
CA VAL A 41 -15.30 0.33 -19.05
C VAL A 41 -15.50 -0.29 -17.67
N THR A 42 -15.62 0.51 -16.61
CA THR A 42 -15.93 0.02 -15.26
C THR A 42 -17.28 -0.70 -15.22
N GLU A 43 -18.30 -0.17 -15.90
CA GLU A 43 -19.62 -0.79 -16.01
C GLU A 43 -19.54 -2.13 -16.75
N ILE A 44 -18.85 -2.17 -17.90
CA ILE A 44 -18.64 -3.40 -18.69
C ILE A 44 -17.93 -4.48 -17.86
N LEU A 45 -16.88 -4.12 -17.12
CA LEU A 45 -16.12 -5.07 -16.29
C LEU A 45 -16.96 -5.62 -15.13
N LYS A 46 -17.80 -4.79 -14.50
CA LYS A 46 -18.73 -5.25 -13.44
C LYS A 46 -19.80 -6.18 -13.98
N GLU A 47 -20.39 -5.86 -15.14
CA GLU A 47 -21.36 -6.73 -15.81
C GLU A 47 -20.73 -8.08 -16.18
N TYR A 48 -19.49 -8.08 -16.68
CA TYR A 48 -18.74 -9.30 -16.94
C TYR A 48 -18.61 -10.18 -15.69
N LEU A 49 -18.21 -9.61 -14.54
CA LEU A 49 -18.11 -10.37 -13.28
C LEU A 49 -19.44 -10.93 -12.80
N LEU A 50 -20.54 -10.18 -12.97
CA LEU A 50 -21.89 -10.66 -12.63
C LEU A 50 -22.29 -11.85 -13.52
N SER A 51 -22.04 -11.76 -14.83
CA SER A 51 -22.34 -12.84 -15.77
C SER A 51 -21.48 -14.10 -15.55
N SER A 52 -20.19 -13.92 -15.21
CA SER A 52 -19.27 -15.03 -14.93
C SER A 52 -19.66 -15.81 -13.67
N ALA A 53 -20.26 -15.14 -12.67
CA ALA A 53 -20.70 -15.78 -11.43
C ALA A 53 -21.89 -16.74 -11.63
N GLU A 54 -22.68 -16.56 -12.69
CA GLU A 54 -23.81 -17.43 -13.02
C GLU A 54 -23.35 -18.71 -13.75
N ASP A 55 -22.22 -18.66 -14.45
CA ASP A 55 -21.59 -19.78 -15.14
C ASP A 55 -20.55 -20.48 -14.24
N GLN A 56 -20.99 -21.50 -13.48
CA GLN A 56 -20.12 -22.28 -12.57
C GLN A 56 -18.88 -22.92 -13.25
N GLY A 57 -18.87 -23.02 -14.58
CA GLY A 57 -17.73 -23.53 -15.34
C GLY A 57 -16.60 -22.51 -15.59
N ASN A 58 -16.83 -21.21 -15.38
CA ASN A 58 -15.90 -20.14 -15.76
C ASN A 58 -15.32 -19.32 -14.57
N ALA A 59 -15.76 -19.64 -13.34
CA ALA A 59 -15.43 -18.93 -12.10
C ALA A 59 -13.93 -18.87 -11.72
N ASN A 60 -13.05 -19.48 -12.53
CA ASN A 60 -11.60 -19.49 -12.34
C ASN A 60 -10.83 -19.16 -13.63
N SER A 61 -11.46 -18.49 -14.59
CA SER A 61 -10.73 -18.00 -15.76
C SER A 61 -9.71 -16.93 -15.37
N ILE A 62 -8.57 -16.94 -16.07
CA ILE A 62 -7.51 -15.92 -15.88
C ILE A 62 -8.07 -14.52 -16.12
N THR A 63 -8.93 -14.39 -17.13
CA THR A 63 -9.64 -13.15 -17.45
C THR A 63 -10.47 -12.65 -16.26
N GLU A 64 -11.24 -13.52 -15.59
CA GLU A 64 -11.97 -13.11 -14.39
C GLU A 64 -11.03 -12.63 -13.28
N ARG A 65 -9.92 -13.33 -13.07
CA ARG A 65 -8.92 -12.97 -12.07
C ARG A 65 -8.28 -11.59 -12.37
N LEU A 66 -7.97 -11.30 -13.63
CA LEU A 66 -7.48 -9.98 -14.07
C LEU A 66 -8.51 -8.87 -13.84
N VAL A 67 -9.78 -9.13 -14.20
CA VAL A 67 -10.87 -8.16 -14.03
C VAL A 67 -11.13 -7.86 -12.54
N ARG A 68 -11.17 -8.88 -11.69
CA ARG A 68 -11.34 -8.69 -10.24
C ARG A 68 -10.20 -7.85 -9.66
N HIS A 69 -8.96 -8.18 -10.01
CA HIS A 69 -7.77 -7.49 -9.51
C HIS A 69 -7.77 -6.00 -9.91
N ALA A 70 -8.00 -5.69 -11.19
CA ALA A 70 -8.05 -4.31 -11.68
C ALA A 70 -9.15 -3.48 -10.97
N LEU A 71 -10.33 -4.07 -10.72
CA LEU A 71 -11.43 -3.39 -10.04
C LEU A 71 -11.25 -3.27 -8.52
N GLU A 72 -10.48 -4.15 -7.89
CA GLU A 72 -10.17 -4.09 -6.45
C GLU A 72 -9.14 -3.00 -6.15
N LEU A 73 -8.01 -3.02 -6.86
CA LEU A 73 -6.95 -2.04 -6.68
C LEU A 73 -6.21 -1.88 -8.01
N PRO A 74 -6.26 -0.71 -8.65
CA PRO A 74 -5.65 -0.56 -9.95
C PRO A 74 -4.12 -0.60 -9.92
N PHE A 75 -3.50 -1.09 -10.99
CA PHE A 75 -2.06 -1.33 -11.11
C PHE A 75 -1.21 -0.16 -10.61
N HIS A 76 -1.52 1.06 -11.06
CA HIS A 76 -0.74 2.26 -10.75
C HIS A 76 -0.78 2.71 -9.27
N TRP A 77 -1.69 2.18 -8.45
CA TRP A 77 -1.75 2.43 -6.99
C TRP A 77 -1.10 1.33 -6.17
N ILE A 78 -0.79 0.19 -6.79
CA ILE A 78 -0.21 -0.96 -6.11
C ILE A 78 1.31 -0.78 -6.01
N ALA A 79 1.87 -1.14 -4.86
CA ALA A 79 3.32 -1.20 -4.71
C ALA A 79 3.91 -2.22 -5.69
N PRO A 80 4.92 -1.87 -6.51
CA PRO A 80 5.38 -2.71 -7.62
C PRO A 80 5.72 -4.16 -7.24
N ARG A 81 6.24 -4.38 -6.03
CA ARG A 81 6.55 -5.74 -5.55
C ARG A 81 5.34 -6.56 -5.15
N LEU A 82 4.29 -5.94 -4.62
CA LEU A 82 3.04 -6.64 -4.34
C LEU A 82 2.39 -7.09 -5.65
N GLU A 83 2.41 -6.20 -6.64
CA GLU A 83 1.89 -6.48 -7.98
C GLU A 83 2.68 -7.59 -8.68
N ALA A 84 4.01 -7.50 -8.67
CA ALA A 84 4.86 -8.54 -9.24
C ALA A 84 4.60 -9.92 -8.62
N ARG A 85 4.40 -9.98 -7.29
CA ARG A 85 4.09 -11.24 -6.60
C ARG A 85 2.78 -11.83 -7.10
N TRP A 86 1.73 -11.02 -7.15
CA TRP A 86 0.41 -11.43 -7.61
C TRP A 86 0.44 -11.88 -9.07
N TYR A 87 1.13 -11.12 -9.93
CA TYR A 87 1.20 -11.39 -11.36
C TYR A 87 2.05 -12.61 -11.69
N ILE A 88 3.12 -12.91 -10.96
CA ILE A 88 3.86 -14.18 -11.10
C ILE A 88 2.91 -15.38 -10.94
N ASP A 89 2.06 -15.34 -9.92
CA ASP A 89 1.09 -16.40 -9.65
C ASP A 89 -0.03 -16.45 -10.72
N THR A 90 -0.38 -15.32 -11.32
CA THR A 90 -1.33 -15.25 -12.45
C THR A 90 -0.70 -15.78 -13.73
N TYR A 91 0.54 -15.40 -14.02
CA TYR A 91 1.29 -15.78 -15.22
C TYR A 91 1.57 -17.28 -15.26
N GLU A 92 1.78 -17.91 -14.11
CA GLU A 92 1.88 -19.37 -13.99
C GLU A 92 0.61 -20.12 -14.38
N MET A 93 -0.54 -19.44 -14.43
CA MET A 93 -1.81 -20.05 -14.85
C MET A 93 -2.05 -19.93 -16.36
N ILE A 94 -1.32 -19.04 -17.05
CA ILE A 94 -1.53 -18.74 -18.48
C ILE A 94 -1.14 -19.95 -19.34
N GLN A 95 -2.05 -20.34 -20.23
CA GLN A 95 -1.75 -21.36 -21.22
C GLN A 95 -0.67 -20.84 -22.18
N ASP A 96 0.33 -21.67 -22.48
CA ASP A 96 1.44 -21.35 -23.36
C ASP A 96 2.34 -20.19 -22.86
N MET A 97 2.42 -19.96 -21.54
CA MET A 97 3.36 -19.00 -20.96
C MET A 97 4.81 -19.38 -21.26
N ASP A 98 5.69 -18.39 -21.38
CA ASP A 98 7.13 -18.64 -21.48
C ASP A 98 7.68 -19.15 -20.13
N PRO A 99 8.12 -20.43 -20.05
CA PRO A 99 8.63 -21.00 -18.81
C PRO A 99 9.94 -20.36 -18.35
N LEU A 100 10.77 -19.86 -19.29
CA LEU A 100 12.02 -19.20 -18.95
C LEU A 100 11.76 -17.84 -18.29
N LEU A 101 10.76 -17.10 -18.77
CA LEU A 101 10.33 -15.84 -18.15
C LEU A 101 9.76 -16.08 -16.75
N LEU A 102 8.93 -17.13 -16.57
CA LEU A 102 8.37 -17.47 -15.27
C LEU A 102 9.47 -17.86 -14.25
N GLU A 103 10.42 -18.69 -14.67
CA GLU A 103 11.56 -19.08 -13.83
C GLU A 103 12.40 -17.87 -13.45
N PHE A 104 12.73 -17.02 -14.43
CA PHE A 104 13.46 -15.78 -14.20
C PHE A 104 12.75 -14.86 -13.21
N ALA A 105 11.44 -14.63 -13.38
CA ALA A 105 10.67 -13.76 -12.50
C ALA A 105 10.60 -14.29 -11.06
N LYS A 106 10.41 -15.61 -10.88
CA LYS A 106 10.45 -16.26 -9.55
C LYS A 106 11.83 -16.14 -8.92
N LEU A 107 12.89 -16.34 -9.69
CA LEU A 107 14.27 -16.25 -9.20
C LEU A 107 14.60 -14.82 -8.78
N ASP A 108 14.33 -13.82 -9.63
CA ASP A 108 14.55 -12.40 -9.31
C ASP A 108 13.76 -12.00 -8.06
N PHE A 109 12.47 -12.35 -8.01
CA PHE A 109 11.61 -12.05 -6.86
C PHE A 109 12.20 -12.63 -5.57
N ASN A 110 12.63 -13.89 -5.60
CA ASN A 110 13.21 -14.55 -4.44
C ASN A 110 14.58 -13.96 -4.07
N ILE A 111 15.43 -13.59 -5.04
CA ILE A 111 16.73 -12.95 -4.78
C ILE A 111 16.53 -11.57 -4.13
N LEU A 112 15.60 -10.76 -4.64
CA LEU A 112 15.37 -9.41 -4.12
C LEU A 112 14.57 -9.43 -2.82
N GLN A 113 13.57 -10.31 -2.68
CA GLN A 113 13.00 -10.62 -1.38
C GLN A 113 14.09 -11.10 -0.43
N ALA A 114 15.07 -11.86 -0.93
CA ALA A 114 16.13 -12.34 -0.08
C ALA A 114 17.07 -11.22 0.39
N ASN A 115 17.44 -10.34 -0.52
CA ASN A 115 18.28 -9.19 -0.24
C ASN A 115 17.58 -8.16 0.67
N ASN A 116 16.25 -8.00 0.56
CA ASN A 116 15.47 -7.01 1.31
C ASN A 116 14.81 -7.53 2.60
N ILE A 117 14.40 -8.79 2.63
CA ILE A 117 13.60 -9.43 3.70
C ILE A 117 14.29 -10.69 4.24
N TYR A 118 14.79 -11.58 3.38
CA TYR A 118 15.23 -12.94 3.75
C TYR A 118 16.59 -13.34 3.19
N PRO A 119 17.66 -13.23 3.96
CA PRO A 119 19.02 -13.16 3.45
C PRO A 119 19.48 -14.30 2.50
N GLU A 120 20.57 -14.04 1.76
CA GLU A 120 21.40 -15.02 1.05
C GLU A 120 21.25 -16.48 1.52
N PRO A 121 21.34 -17.49 0.62
CA PRO A 121 21.10 -18.91 0.95
C PRO A 121 21.87 -19.47 2.17
N ASN A 122 22.92 -18.77 2.62
CA ASN A 122 23.79 -19.18 3.70
C ASN A 122 23.81 -18.22 4.90
N SER A 123 22.90 -17.24 5.01
CA SER A 123 23.04 -16.23 6.07
C SER A 123 21.73 -15.68 6.57
N LEU A 124 20.88 -16.50 7.24
CA LEU A 124 19.67 -16.17 8.06
C LEU A 124 19.77 -14.93 8.99
N MET A 125 20.86 -14.16 8.93
CA MET A 125 21.29 -13.16 9.87
C MET A 125 20.91 -11.71 9.48
N LYS A 126 20.75 -11.29 8.20
CA LYS A 126 20.59 -9.85 7.88
C LYS A 126 19.19 -9.24 8.15
N GLY A 127 18.10 -9.91 7.79
CA GLY A 127 16.73 -9.41 8.07
C GLY A 127 16.43 -9.36 9.57
N ASP A 128 16.80 -10.42 10.28
CA ASP A 128 16.78 -10.48 11.74
C ASP A 128 17.73 -9.43 12.35
N ILE A 129 18.94 -9.21 11.80
CA ILE A 129 19.82 -8.10 12.23
C ILE A 129 19.12 -6.76 12.06
N LYS A 130 18.40 -6.50 10.96
CA LYS A 130 17.72 -5.20 10.76
C LYS A 130 16.59 -5.02 11.76
N LEU A 131 15.71 -6.00 11.94
CA LEU A 131 14.65 -5.93 12.96
C LEU A 131 15.24 -5.83 14.38
N ILE A 132 16.30 -6.58 14.69
CA ILE A 132 17.04 -6.48 15.95
C ILE A 132 17.69 -5.10 16.10
N SER A 133 18.21 -4.52 15.01
CA SER A 133 18.82 -3.19 15.01
C SER A 133 17.78 -2.10 15.23
N PHE A 134 16.59 -2.20 14.61
CA PHE A 134 15.49 -1.29 14.88
C PHE A 134 14.99 -1.45 16.31
N TYR A 135 14.85 -2.68 16.81
CA TYR A 135 14.48 -2.93 18.20
C TYR A 135 15.51 -2.35 19.17
N ARG A 136 16.82 -2.53 18.90
CA ARG A 136 17.90 -1.98 19.71
C ARG A 136 17.90 -0.46 19.68
N TRP A 137 17.80 0.14 18.51
CA TRP A 137 17.67 1.58 18.33
C TRP A 137 16.46 2.15 19.08
N TRP A 138 15.30 1.51 18.94
CA TRP A 138 14.07 1.89 19.64
C TRP A 138 14.19 1.75 21.17
N LYS A 139 14.91 0.71 21.63
CA LYS A 139 15.23 0.51 23.05
C LYS A 139 16.19 1.58 23.56
N GLU A 140 17.25 1.90 22.83
CA GLU A 140 18.26 2.90 23.19
C GLU A 140 17.69 4.31 23.27
N LEU A 141 16.67 4.62 22.47
CA LEU A 141 15.89 5.85 22.60
C LEU A 141 15.00 5.92 23.86
N GLY A 142 14.89 4.82 24.62
CA GLY A 142 14.02 4.72 25.79
C GLY A 142 12.54 4.53 25.44
N CYS A 143 12.20 4.41 24.15
CA CYS A 143 10.81 4.37 23.69
C CYS A 143 10.06 3.12 24.15
N ILE A 144 10.75 2.00 24.39
CA ILE A 144 10.11 0.77 24.89
C ILE A 144 9.53 0.97 26.29
N GLU A 145 10.22 1.71 27.15
CA GLU A 145 9.85 1.87 28.57
C GLU A 145 8.96 3.10 28.79
N LEU A 146 9.15 4.17 28.00
CA LEU A 146 8.42 5.42 28.12
C LEU A 146 7.03 5.39 27.45
N LEU A 147 6.77 4.47 26.51
CA LEU A 147 5.68 4.62 25.52
C LEU A 147 4.89 3.31 25.31
N SER A 148 4.58 2.57 26.38
CA SER A 148 3.70 1.39 26.32
C SER A 148 2.30 1.69 25.73
N PHE A 149 1.92 2.96 25.68
CA PHE A 149 0.67 3.46 25.07
C PHE A 149 0.73 3.60 23.54
N SER A 150 1.94 3.69 22.96
CA SER A 150 2.15 3.91 21.52
C SER A 150 2.15 2.58 20.77
N ARG A 151 1.55 2.56 19.59
CA ARG A 151 1.59 1.41 18.68
C ARG A 151 3.03 1.22 18.19
N ASN A 152 3.58 0.03 18.39
CA ASN A 152 4.85 -0.33 17.78
C ASN A 152 4.59 -0.77 16.33
N ARG A 153 4.86 0.14 15.37
CA ARG A 153 4.63 -0.08 13.93
C ARG A 153 5.91 -0.26 13.11
N ILE A 154 7.06 -0.51 13.76
CA ILE A 154 8.37 -0.59 13.10
C ILE A 154 8.37 -1.64 11.98
N VAL A 155 7.76 -2.81 12.23
CA VAL A 155 7.71 -3.89 11.24
C VAL A 155 6.83 -3.49 10.06
N GLU A 156 5.64 -2.93 10.30
CA GLU A 156 4.77 -2.48 9.22
C GLU A 156 5.43 -1.37 8.39
N MET A 157 6.09 -0.41 9.04
CA MET A 157 6.81 0.66 8.35
C MET A 157 7.95 0.09 7.51
N PHE A 158 8.70 -0.88 8.02
CA PHE A 158 9.74 -1.55 7.26
C PHE A 158 9.18 -2.26 6.04
N VAL A 159 8.09 -3.03 6.20
CA VAL A 159 7.41 -3.72 5.10
C VAL A 159 6.95 -2.73 4.02
N TRP A 160 6.37 -1.58 4.42
CA TRP A 160 6.01 -0.50 3.49
C TRP A 160 7.21 -0.01 2.68
N THR A 161 8.36 0.22 3.31
CA THR A 161 9.56 0.67 2.58
C THR A 161 10.09 -0.39 1.61
N VAL A 162 10.02 -1.67 1.97
CA VAL A 162 10.45 -2.77 1.09
C VAL A 162 9.54 -2.90 -0.12
N TRP A 163 8.24 -2.63 0.00
CA TRP A 163 7.33 -2.73 -1.13
C TRP A 163 7.47 -1.57 -2.13
N CYS A 164 7.82 -0.37 -1.66
CA CYS A 164 7.95 0.83 -2.50
C CYS A 164 9.38 1.10 -3.00
N HIS A 165 10.42 0.66 -2.28
CA HIS A 165 11.83 0.93 -2.59
C HIS A 165 12.65 -0.36 -2.48
N PHE A 166 12.32 -1.37 -3.29
CA PHE A 166 12.90 -2.72 -3.18
C PHE A 166 14.29 -2.85 -3.80
N GLU A 167 14.80 -1.84 -4.47
CA GLU A 167 16.11 -1.92 -5.13
C GLU A 167 17.23 -1.90 -4.07
N PRO A 168 18.29 -2.73 -4.23
CA PRO A 168 19.35 -2.84 -3.22
C PRO A 168 20.06 -1.52 -2.91
N GLU A 169 20.15 -0.60 -3.89
CA GLU A 169 20.73 0.74 -3.69
C GLU A 169 20.03 1.60 -2.63
N PHE A 170 18.76 1.34 -2.34
CA PHE A 170 17.97 2.13 -1.37
C PHE A 170 18.02 1.59 0.05
N ASP A 171 19.00 0.76 0.40
CA ASP A 171 19.05 0.10 1.71
C ASP A 171 19.11 1.06 2.90
N ILE A 172 19.91 2.11 2.79
CA ILE A 172 20.00 3.18 3.79
C ILE A 172 18.68 3.96 3.82
N SER A 173 18.13 4.32 2.66
CA SER A 173 16.87 5.06 2.56
C SER A 173 15.72 4.30 3.23
N ARG A 174 15.61 2.99 3.02
CA ARG A 174 14.61 2.14 3.69
C ARG A 174 14.75 2.17 5.20
N GLU A 175 15.99 2.08 5.70
CA GLU A 175 16.26 2.14 7.13
C GLU A 175 15.82 3.47 7.75
N GLU A 176 16.19 4.58 7.13
CA GLU A 176 15.85 5.91 7.63
C GLU A 176 14.35 6.20 7.53
N ILE A 177 13.69 5.86 6.42
CA ILE A 177 12.24 6.04 6.27
C ILE A 177 11.49 5.20 7.32
N THR A 178 11.95 3.98 7.61
CA THR A 178 11.36 3.13 8.66
C THR A 178 11.43 3.80 10.03
N LYS A 179 12.60 4.34 10.40
CA LYS A 179 12.80 5.08 11.66
C LYS A 179 11.90 6.30 11.73
N TRP A 180 11.85 7.11 10.67
CA TRP A 180 10.99 8.29 10.59
C TRP A 180 9.51 7.94 10.68
N GLY A 181 9.05 6.88 10.00
CA GLY A 181 7.68 6.40 10.07
C GLY A 181 7.28 5.91 11.48
N ALA A 182 8.20 5.22 12.17
CA ALA A 182 8.00 4.80 13.55
C ALA A 182 7.90 6.00 14.52
N LEU A 183 8.78 7.01 14.36
CA LEU A 183 8.72 8.25 15.14
C LEU A 183 7.45 9.06 14.83
N ALA A 184 7.02 9.13 13.57
CA ALA A 184 5.77 9.80 13.20
C ALA A 184 4.55 9.13 13.83
N THR A 185 4.52 7.78 13.86
CA THR A 185 3.47 7.02 14.56
C THR A 185 3.45 7.32 16.05
N LEU A 186 4.64 7.45 16.66
CA LEU A 186 4.75 7.82 18.06
C LEU A 186 4.20 9.23 18.33
N VAL A 187 4.55 10.19 17.48
CA VAL A 187 4.03 11.57 17.61
C VAL A 187 2.52 11.59 17.43
N ASP A 188 1.97 10.87 16.45
CA ASP A 188 0.52 10.70 16.24
C ASP A 188 -0.18 10.12 17.49
N ASP A 189 0.38 9.05 18.06
CA ASP A 189 -0.16 8.43 19.27
C ASP A 189 -0.02 9.31 20.53
N ALA A 190 1.06 10.09 20.64
CA ALA A 190 1.24 11.06 21.71
C ALA A 190 0.28 12.26 21.54
N TRP A 191 -0.11 12.57 20.31
CA TRP A 191 -1.05 13.64 20.04
C TRP A 191 -2.51 13.27 20.25
N ASP A 192 -2.80 11.97 20.37
CA ASP A 192 -4.12 11.44 20.75
C ASP A 192 -4.49 11.86 22.18
N VAL A 193 -5.52 12.69 22.28
CA VAL A 193 -6.04 13.27 23.54
C VAL A 193 -6.38 12.19 24.57
N ASN A 194 -6.70 10.98 24.13
CA ASN A 194 -7.07 9.87 25.02
C ASN A 194 -5.89 9.25 25.77
N LYS A 195 -4.64 9.52 25.36
CA LYS A 195 -3.43 8.90 25.91
C LYS A 195 -2.53 9.86 26.71
N ILE A 196 -2.97 11.10 26.92
CA ILE A 196 -2.22 12.15 27.66
C ILE A 196 -1.88 11.69 29.08
N ALA A 197 -2.75 10.91 29.72
CA ALA A 197 -2.58 10.47 31.11
C ALA A 197 -1.28 9.65 31.31
N ASP A 198 -0.80 8.99 30.26
CA ASP A 198 0.35 8.09 30.30
C ASP A 198 1.69 8.80 29.99
N LEU A 199 1.66 10.07 29.56
CA LEU A 199 2.87 10.84 29.24
C LEU A 199 3.65 11.25 30.50
N PRO A 200 4.99 11.40 30.44
CA PRO A 200 5.77 12.03 31.49
C PRO A 200 5.29 13.46 31.77
N ASP A 201 5.38 13.91 33.03
CA ASP A 201 4.81 15.20 33.46
C ASP A 201 5.32 16.40 32.66
N TYR A 202 6.58 16.40 32.22
CA TYR A 202 7.12 17.47 31.39
C TYR A 202 6.50 17.51 29.98
N MET A 203 6.19 16.36 29.39
CA MET A 203 5.53 16.27 28.08
C MET A 203 4.05 16.62 28.18
N LYS A 204 3.39 16.27 29.29
CA LYS A 204 2.00 16.70 29.56
C LYS A 204 1.87 18.22 29.57
N VAL A 205 2.83 18.93 30.15
CA VAL A 205 2.83 20.40 30.19
C VAL A 205 3.00 20.99 28.78
N LEU A 206 3.94 20.49 27.98
CA LEU A 206 4.13 20.92 26.59
C LEU A 206 2.89 20.62 25.73
N TYR A 207 2.34 19.41 25.86
CA TYR A 207 1.14 18.99 25.16
C TYR A 207 -0.07 19.87 25.51
N LEU A 208 -0.34 20.08 26.81
CA LEU A 208 -1.45 20.93 27.27
C LEU A 208 -1.29 22.37 26.82
N ALA A 209 -0.06 22.91 26.80
CA ALA A 209 0.20 24.25 26.30
C ALA A 209 -0.15 24.37 24.82
N VAL A 210 0.29 23.42 23.99
CA VAL A 210 -0.03 23.42 22.55
C VAL A 210 -1.51 23.15 22.32
N TYR A 211 -2.10 22.15 22.96
CA TYR A 211 -3.52 21.80 22.86
C TYR A 211 -4.44 22.97 23.24
N ASN A 212 -4.19 23.62 24.38
CA ASN A 212 -4.98 24.76 24.84
C ASN A 212 -4.81 25.97 23.91
N THR A 213 -3.60 26.21 23.40
CA THR A 213 -3.34 27.29 22.45
C THR A 213 -4.06 27.03 21.13
N THR A 214 -3.99 25.81 20.59
CA THR A 214 -4.68 25.39 19.37
C THR A 214 -6.20 25.53 19.51
N ASN A 215 -6.78 25.10 20.63
CA ASN A 215 -8.20 25.28 20.90
C ASN A 215 -8.60 26.75 21.05
N ALA A 216 -7.77 27.57 21.71
CA ALA A 216 -8.02 29.00 21.84
C ALA A 216 -8.01 29.71 20.48
N ILE A 217 -7.06 29.36 19.60
CA ILE A 217 -7.00 29.87 18.22
C ILE A 217 -8.23 29.42 17.44
N ALA A 218 -8.60 28.14 17.49
CA ALA A 218 -9.79 27.63 16.82
C ALA A 218 -11.07 28.34 17.29
N TYR A 219 -11.21 28.54 18.60
CA TYR A 219 -12.35 29.25 19.20
C TYR A 219 -12.43 30.71 18.76
N GLU A 220 -11.30 31.43 18.74
CA GLU A 220 -11.26 32.81 18.27
C GLU A 220 -11.64 32.94 16.78
N VAL A 221 -11.21 32.00 15.94
CA VAL A 221 -11.59 31.95 14.53
C VAL A 221 -13.09 31.64 14.38
N LEU A 222 -13.61 30.67 15.15
CA LEU A 222 -15.04 30.34 15.17
C LEU A 222 -15.87 31.56 15.59
N LYS A 223 -15.46 32.29 16.64
CA LYS A 223 -16.16 33.47 17.14
C LYS A 223 -16.14 34.64 16.15
N LYS A 224 -15.02 34.87 15.46
CA LYS A 224 -14.86 36.02 14.55
C LYS A 224 -15.37 35.77 13.15
N ARG A 225 -15.27 34.53 12.67
CA ARG A 225 -15.52 34.17 11.27
C ARG A 225 -16.61 33.11 11.08
N GLY A 226 -17.10 32.50 12.16
CA GLY A 226 -18.09 31.42 12.08
C GLY A 226 -17.53 30.10 11.54
N LEU A 227 -16.21 29.96 11.45
CA LEU A 227 -15.54 28.80 10.86
C LEU A 227 -14.96 27.89 11.95
N ASP A 228 -15.37 26.62 11.95
CA ASP A 228 -14.75 25.60 12.80
C ASP A 228 -13.50 25.04 12.10
N ILE A 229 -12.34 25.53 12.51
CA ILE A 229 -11.04 25.10 11.99
C ILE A 229 -10.34 24.07 12.89
N LEU A 230 -10.96 23.66 14.00
CA LEU A 230 -10.29 22.85 15.01
C LEU A 230 -9.84 21.51 14.44
N SER A 231 -10.66 20.91 13.58
CA SER A 231 -10.38 19.65 12.90
C SER A 231 -9.18 19.73 11.94
N TYR A 232 -8.87 20.92 11.41
CA TYR A 232 -7.70 21.15 10.56
C TYR A 232 -6.44 21.38 11.38
N LEU A 233 -6.55 22.16 12.47
CA LEU A 233 -5.40 22.43 13.35
C LEU A 233 -4.94 21.18 14.12
N LYS A 234 -5.83 20.21 14.36
CA LYS A 234 -5.49 18.92 14.97
C LYS A 234 -4.78 17.94 14.01
N LYS A 235 -4.75 18.24 12.70
CA LYS A 235 -4.14 17.40 11.66
C LYS A 235 -2.78 17.91 11.17
N LEU A 236 -2.37 19.11 11.61
CA LEU A 236 -1.03 19.68 11.40
C LEU A 236 -0.07 19.15 12.45
#